data_AF-A0A7W0X2S3-F1
#
_entry.id   AF-A0A7W0X2S3-F1
#
_cell.length_a   1.000
_cell.length_b   1.000
_cell.length_c   1.000
_cell.angle_alpha   90.00
_cell.angle_beta   90.00
_cell.angle_gamma   90.00
#
_symmetry.space_group_name_H-M   'P 1'
#
loop_
_entity.id
_entity.type
_entity.pdbx_description
1 polymer ?
#
loop_
_entity_poly.entity_id
_entity_poly.type
_entity_poly.pdbx_seq_one_letter_code
_entity_poly.pdbx_strand_id
1 'polypeptide(L)'
;KVRGWDKQRVRKRVTEMLEWVQLAKLSERRARELSGGQQQRVALARAMAIQPEVLLLDEPFSALDAKLRLQMRTEIRQLQREAGITSVFVTHDQDEAMAIADRIGVINQGRLEQLGSAEDLYKRPVSRFVAGFIGKCNFIEGRVTAPGRFAAAGGAELRFAGQHAEGPAALCFRPEHAVVDPGAAAAGDNGLAVSVKSVTYLGPATEYELVSGSGENLLVSASSASGAAAAPQGERLVVSWRPEDCFVVD
;
A
#
# COMPACT_ATOMS: atom_id res chain seq x y z
N LYS A 1 21.66 -17.67 -31.74
CA LYS A 1 21.76 -18.70 -30.68
C LYS A 1 22.46 -18.05 -29.48
N VAL A 2 21.73 -17.70 -28.41
CA VAL A 2 22.27 -16.82 -27.34
C VAL A 2 22.94 -17.59 -26.20
N ARG A 3 22.52 -18.84 -25.91
CA ARG A 3 23.09 -19.65 -24.79
C ARG A 3 23.55 -21.07 -25.17
N GLY A 4 23.57 -21.41 -26.46
CA GLY A 4 24.14 -22.69 -26.93
C GLY A 4 23.44 -23.98 -26.50
N TRP A 5 22.25 -23.92 -25.87
CA TRP A 5 21.51 -25.12 -25.46
C TRP A 5 21.08 -25.98 -26.65
N ASP A 6 21.07 -27.29 -26.46
CA ASP A 6 20.55 -28.24 -27.43
C ASP A 6 19.02 -28.12 -27.57
N LYS A 7 18.47 -28.63 -28.68
CA LYS A 7 17.04 -28.49 -29.00
C LYS A 7 16.13 -29.16 -27.97
N GLN A 8 16.57 -30.28 -27.38
CA GLN A 8 15.76 -31.02 -26.40
C GLN A 8 15.66 -30.24 -25.09
N ARG A 9 16.78 -29.69 -24.61
CA ARG A 9 16.82 -28.80 -23.45
C ARG A 9 15.97 -27.55 -23.66
N VAL A 10 16.07 -26.91 -24.84
CA VAL A 10 15.24 -25.75 -25.17
C VAL A 10 13.76 -26.11 -25.13
N ARG A 11 13.35 -27.20 -25.77
CA ARG A 11 11.94 -27.62 -25.81
C ARG A 11 11.41 -27.89 -24.40
N LYS A 12 12.17 -28.62 -23.58
CA LYS A 12 11.79 -28.91 -22.18
C LYS A 12 11.60 -27.61 -21.39
N ARG A 13 12.57 -26.69 -21.46
CA ARG A 13 12.50 -25.42 -20.72
C ARG A 13 11.34 -24.54 -21.18
N VAL A 14 11.06 -24.49 -22.49
CA VAL A 14 9.92 -23.74 -23.02
C VAL A 14 8.60 -24.30 -22.49
N THR A 15 8.44 -25.63 -22.48
CA THR A 15 7.25 -26.29 -21.92
C THR A 15 7.08 -25.97 -20.44
N GLU A 16 8.14 -26.12 -19.62
CA GLU A 16 8.11 -25.78 -18.18
C GLU A 16 7.68 -24.33 -17.94
N MET A 17 8.23 -23.37 -18.70
CA MET A 17 7.90 -21.96 -18.53
C MET A 17 6.49 -21.61 -19.00
N LEU A 18 5.99 -22.26 -20.06
CA LEU A 18 4.61 -22.06 -20.52
C LEU A 18 3.59 -22.68 -19.57
N GLU A 19 3.92 -23.79 -18.90
CA GLU A 19 3.09 -24.37 -17.84
C GLU A 19 3.02 -23.44 -16.63
N TRP A 20 4.19 -22.94 -16.18
CA TRP A 20 4.29 -21.99 -15.08
C TRP A 20 3.39 -20.77 -15.29
N VAL A 21 3.46 -20.12 -16.46
CA VAL A 21 2.61 -18.94 -16.73
C VAL A 21 1.21 -19.28 -17.26
N GLN A 22 0.79 -20.56 -17.20
CA GLN A 22 -0.52 -21.03 -17.65
C GLN A 22 -0.86 -20.68 -19.11
N LEU A 23 0.12 -20.84 -20.00
CA LEU A 23 0.03 -20.60 -21.43
C LEU A 23 0.31 -21.83 -22.29
N ALA A 24 0.42 -23.02 -21.70
CA ALA A 24 0.71 -24.27 -22.42
C ALA A 24 -0.22 -24.52 -23.63
N LYS A 25 -1.53 -24.20 -23.50
CA LYS A 25 -2.52 -24.36 -24.57
C LYS A 25 -2.40 -23.34 -25.71
N LEU A 26 -1.59 -22.30 -25.53
CA LEU A 26 -1.39 -21.19 -26.46
C LEU A 26 0.03 -21.19 -27.06
N SER A 27 0.77 -22.29 -26.93
CA SER A 27 2.17 -22.44 -27.36
C SER A 27 2.42 -22.14 -28.84
N GLU A 28 1.44 -22.43 -29.70
CA GLU A 28 1.53 -22.23 -31.15
C GLU A 28 1.07 -20.83 -31.61
N ARG A 29 0.52 -20.01 -30.70
CA ARG A 29 0.04 -18.67 -31.05
C ARG A 29 1.19 -17.69 -31.20
N ARG A 30 1.07 -16.81 -32.19
CA ARG A 30 1.98 -15.68 -32.40
C ARG A 30 1.67 -14.58 -31.39
N ALA A 31 2.65 -13.74 -31.07
CA ALA A 31 2.50 -12.65 -30.09
C ALA A 31 1.30 -11.74 -30.37
N ARG A 32 1.02 -11.42 -31.64
CA ARG A 32 -0.13 -10.59 -32.07
C ARG A 32 -1.50 -11.24 -31.85
N GLU A 33 -1.55 -12.55 -31.58
CA GLU A 33 -2.77 -13.34 -31.34
C GLU A 33 -3.03 -13.54 -29.84
N LEU A 34 -2.21 -12.91 -28.98
CA LEU A 34 -2.29 -12.94 -27.53
C LEU A 34 -2.81 -11.59 -27.01
N SER A 35 -3.59 -11.62 -25.93
CA SER A 35 -3.97 -10.40 -25.19
C SER A 35 -2.76 -9.76 -24.49
N GLY A 36 -2.87 -8.50 -24.07
CA GLY A 36 -1.79 -7.80 -23.35
C GLY A 36 -1.27 -8.57 -22.13
N GLY A 37 -2.18 -9.03 -21.25
CA GLY A 37 -1.79 -9.86 -20.10
C GLY A 37 -1.18 -11.22 -20.48
N GLN A 38 -1.59 -11.83 -21.61
CA GLN A 38 -0.93 -13.03 -22.13
C GLN A 38 0.49 -12.72 -22.63
N GLN A 39 0.70 -11.60 -23.34
CA GLN A 39 2.02 -11.18 -23.80
C GLN A 39 2.97 -10.89 -22.62
N GLN A 40 2.47 -10.24 -21.56
CA GLN A 40 3.25 -9.94 -20.36
C GLN A 40 3.69 -11.23 -19.64
N ARG A 41 2.80 -12.22 -19.56
CA ARG A 41 3.15 -13.56 -19.07
C ARG A 41 4.20 -14.27 -19.91
N VAL A 42 4.12 -14.19 -21.24
CA VAL A 42 5.20 -14.71 -22.12
C VAL A 42 6.51 -13.99 -21.85
N ALA A 43 6.49 -12.67 -21.61
CA ALA A 43 7.69 -11.89 -21.30
C ALA A 43 8.33 -12.33 -19.97
N LEU A 44 7.51 -12.58 -18.93
CA LEU A 44 7.96 -13.15 -17.65
C LEU A 44 8.57 -14.53 -17.82
N ALA A 45 7.87 -15.44 -18.51
CA ALA A 45 8.38 -16.78 -18.85
C ALA A 45 9.73 -16.70 -19.57
N ARG A 46 9.88 -15.78 -20.53
CA ARG A 46 11.11 -15.57 -21.27
C ARG A 46 12.25 -15.06 -20.38
N ALA A 47 11.98 -14.13 -19.48
CA ALA A 47 12.96 -13.61 -18.54
C ALA A 47 13.47 -14.72 -17.58
N MET A 48 12.55 -15.57 -17.12
CA MET A 48 12.87 -16.68 -16.21
C MET A 48 13.49 -17.90 -16.89
N ALA A 49 13.23 -18.08 -18.19
CA ALA A 49 13.72 -19.23 -18.95
C ALA A 49 15.25 -19.38 -18.86
N ILE A 50 15.98 -18.27 -18.79
CA ILE A 50 17.46 -18.24 -18.80
C ILE A 50 18.10 -18.39 -17.41
N GLN A 51 17.31 -18.50 -16.34
CA GLN A 51 17.78 -18.59 -14.95
C GLN A 51 18.77 -17.46 -14.61
N PRO A 52 18.31 -16.20 -14.61
CA PRO A 52 19.19 -15.06 -14.40
C PRO A 52 19.66 -15.00 -12.94
N GLU A 53 20.86 -14.47 -12.70
CA GLU A 53 21.33 -14.13 -11.35
C GLU A 53 20.65 -12.85 -10.82
N VAL A 54 20.27 -11.95 -11.74
CA VAL A 54 19.57 -10.70 -11.47
C VAL A 54 18.34 -10.58 -12.35
N LEU A 55 17.18 -10.34 -11.73
CA LEU A 55 15.90 -10.13 -12.41
C LEU A 55 15.45 -8.69 -12.26
N LEU A 56 15.36 -7.97 -13.38
CA LEU A 56 14.88 -6.60 -13.43
C LEU A 56 13.49 -6.59 -14.07
N LEU A 57 12.50 -6.06 -13.36
CA LEU A 57 11.11 -6.04 -13.79
C LEU A 57 10.52 -4.64 -13.65
N ASP A 58 10.07 -4.11 -14.78
CA ASP A 58 9.45 -2.79 -14.87
C ASP A 58 7.95 -2.96 -15.17
N GLU A 59 7.11 -2.58 -14.21
CA GLU A 59 5.65 -2.70 -14.26
C GLU A 59 5.14 -4.08 -14.71
N PRO A 60 5.66 -5.20 -14.14
CA PRO A 60 5.48 -6.54 -14.69
C PRO A 60 4.06 -7.10 -14.62
N PHE A 61 3.14 -6.44 -13.91
CA PHE A 61 1.78 -6.92 -13.68
C PHE A 61 0.67 -5.97 -14.14
N SER A 62 1.05 -4.82 -14.69
CA SER A 62 0.15 -3.73 -15.07
C SER A 62 -0.96 -4.15 -16.05
N ALA A 63 -0.71 -5.12 -16.95
CA ALA A 63 -1.70 -5.59 -17.94
C ALA A 63 -2.45 -6.86 -17.52
N LEU A 64 -2.27 -7.33 -16.27
CA LEU A 64 -2.97 -8.49 -15.72
C LEU A 64 -4.24 -8.07 -14.97
N ASP A 65 -5.29 -8.89 -15.06
CA ASP A 65 -6.48 -8.76 -14.21
C ASP A 65 -6.14 -9.05 -12.73
N ALA A 66 -6.99 -8.60 -11.81
CA ALA A 66 -6.72 -8.67 -10.37
C ALA A 66 -6.42 -10.08 -9.84
N LYS A 67 -7.15 -11.10 -10.32
CA LYS A 67 -6.97 -12.49 -9.84
C LYS A 67 -5.64 -13.06 -10.33
N LEU A 68 -5.38 -12.91 -11.62
CA LEU A 68 -4.15 -13.41 -12.23
C LEU A 68 -2.93 -12.64 -11.71
N ARG A 69 -3.07 -11.33 -11.50
CA ARG A 69 -2.08 -10.48 -10.88
C ARG A 69 -1.66 -11.03 -9.51
N LEU A 70 -2.61 -11.23 -8.60
CA LEU A 70 -2.33 -11.77 -7.26
C LEU A 70 -1.61 -13.13 -7.32
N GLN A 71 -2.05 -14.01 -8.20
CA GLN A 71 -1.40 -15.30 -8.40
C GLN A 71 0.05 -15.15 -8.87
N MET A 72 0.30 -14.37 -9.92
CA MET A 72 1.64 -14.17 -10.47
C MET A 72 2.59 -13.50 -9.47
N ARG A 73 2.09 -12.54 -8.66
CA ARG A 73 2.87 -11.91 -7.57
C ARG A 73 3.38 -12.98 -6.60
N THR A 74 2.51 -13.90 -6.20
CA THR A 74 2.83 -15.00 -5.27
C THR A 74 3.86 -15.95 -5.87
N GLU A 75 3.65 -16.38 -7.11
CA GLU A 75 4.55 -17.30 -7.80
C GLU A 75 5.95 -16.72 -8.03
N ILE A 76 6.05 -15.44 -8.41
CA ILE A 76 7.34 -14.77 -8.58
C ILE A 76 8.08 -14.64 -7.26
N ARG A 77 7.38 -14.29 -6.17
CA ARG A 77 7.99 -14.22 -4.83
C ARG A 77 8.54 -15.58 -4.40
N GLN A 78 7.77 -16.64 -4.62
CA GLN A 78 8.19 -18.00 -4.32
C GLN A 78 9.43 -18.39 -5.14
N LEU A 79 9.38 -18.18 -6.45
CA LEU A 79 10.49 -18.51 -7.34
C LEU A 79 11.75 -17.73 -6.97
N GLN A 80 11.63 -16.42 -6.75
CA GLN A 80 12.75 -15.56 -6.34
C GLN A 80 13.44 -16.10 -5.09
N ARG A 81 12.66 -16.52 -4.08
CA ARG A 81 13.17 -17.09 -2.82
C ARG A 81 13.83 -18.45 -3.02
N GLU A 82 13.18 -19.34 -3.77
CA GLU A 82 13.71 -20.69 -4.02
C GLU A 82 15.00 -20.66 -4.86
N ALA A 83 15.07 -19.76 -5.84
CA ALA A 83 16.20 -19.66 -6.76
C ALA A 83 17.31 -18.70 -6.26
N GLY A 84 17.09 -17.97 -5.17
CA GLY A 84 18.06 -17.01 -4.63
C GLY A 84 18.39 -15.86 -5.59
N ILE A 85 17.45 -15.49 -6.47
CA ILE A 85 17.68 -14.50 -7.52
C ILE A 85 17.58 -13.10 -6.90
N THR A 86 18.55 -12.24 -7.18
CA THR A 86 18.45 -10.83 -6.79
C THR A 86 17.47 -10.15 -7.73
N SER A 87 16.41 -9.55 -7.19
CA SER A 87 15.35 -8.97 -8.02
C SER A 87 15.12 -7.50 -7.70
N VAL A 88 14.98 -6.69 -8.74
CA VAL A 88 14.57 -5.29 -8.65
C VAL A 88 13.26 -5.13 -9.40
N PHE A 89 12.25 -4.68 -8.68
CA PHE A 89 10.90 -4.44 -9.20
C PHE A 89 10.62 -2.94 -9.16
N VAL A 90 10.13 -2.40 -10.28
CA VAL A 90 9.60 -1.05 -10.39
C VAL A 90 8.10 -1.15 -10.63
N THR A 91 7.33 -0.44 -9.82
CA THR A 91 5.87 -0.41 -9.89
C THR A 91 5.35 0.91 -9.33
N HIS A 92 4.21 1.36 -9.84
CA HIS A 92 3.42 2.46 -9.28
C HIS A 92 2.30 1.95 -8.34
N ASP A 93 2.09 0.64 -8.24
CA ASP A 93 1.11 0.01 -7.37
C ASP A 93 1.74 -0.26 -5.98
N GLN A 94 1.19 0.37 -4.95
CA GLN A 94 1.71 0.27 -3.60
C GLN A 94 1.49 -1.12 -3.00
N ASP A 95 0.35 -1.75 -3.31
CA ASP A 95 0.02 -3.09 -2.83
C ASP A 95 0.97 -4.14 -3.44
N GLU A 96 1.47 -3.89 -4.65
CA GLU A 96 2.55 -4.69 -5.26
C GLU A 96 3.82 -4.64 -4.44
N ALA A 97 4.29 -3.41 -4.20
CA ALA A 97 5.53 -3.18 -3.49
C ALA A 97 5.46 -3.79 -2.09
N MET A 98 4.36 -3.56 -1.36
CA MET A 98 4.14 -4.11 -0.01
C MET A 98 4.07 -5.64 0.03
N ALA A 99 3.46 -6.27 -0.97
CA ALA A 99 3.21 -7.71 -0.95
C ALA A 99 4.44 -8.57 -1.34
N ILE A 100 5.35 -8.02 -2.14
CA ILE A 100 6.42 -8.82 -2.78
C ILE A 100 7.80 -8.43 -2.25
N ALA A 101 8.04 -7.14 -2.02
CA ALA A 101 9.37 -6.65 -1.77
C ALA A 101 9.82 -6.90 -0.32
N ASP A 102 11.08 -7.32 -0.16
CA ASP A 102 11.71 -7.34 1.17
C ASP A 102 12.07 -5.91 1.62
N ARG A 103 12.39 -5.02 0.66
CA ARG A 103 12.65 -3.59 0.87
C ARG A 103 12.05 -2.77 -0.26
N ILE A 104 11.54 -1.59 0.08
CA ILE A 104 10.89 -0.66 -0.85
C ILE A 104 11.64 0.66 -0.82
N GLY A 105 12.02 1.15 -2.00
CA GLY A 105 12.53 2.50 -2.20
C GLY A 105 11.44 3.38 -2.80
N VAL A 106 11.04 4.44 -2.10
CA VAL A 106 10.10 5.44 -2.62
C VAL A 106 10.88 6.54 -3.33
N ILE A 107 10.54 6.79 -4.58
CA ILE A 107 11.17 7.81 -5.41
C ILE A 107 10.18 8.94 -5.68
N ASN A 108 10.62 10.18 -5.47
CA ASN A 108 9.88 11.39 -5.75
C ASN A 108 10.77 12.37 -6.51
N GLN A 109 10.30 12.90 -7.64
CA GLN A 109 11.07 13.85 -8.46
C GLN A 109 12.52 13.40 -8.75
N GLY A 110 12.72 12.09 -8.97
CA GLY A 110 14.03 11.51 -9.24
C GLY A 110 14.95 11.34 -8.02
N ARG A 111 14.45 11.57 -6.79
CA ARG A 111 15.19 11.37 -5.54
C ARG A 111 14.59 10.22 -4.74
N LEU A 112 15.45 9.42 -4.13
CA LEU A 112 15.04 8.41 -3.16
C LEU A 112 14.67 9.11 -1.84
N GLU A 113 13.38 9.15 -1.53
CA GLU A 113 12.83 9.76 -0.31
C GLU A 113 13.07 8.86 0.91
N GLN A 114 12.75 7.57 0.77
CA GLN A 114 12.88 6.60 1.84
C GLN A 114 13.15 5.21 1.28
N LEU A 115 13.99 4.44 1.99
CA LEU A 115 14.27 3.04 1.72
C LEU A 115 14.18 2.24 3.02
N GLY A 116 13.30 1.24 3.06
CA GLY A 116 13.04 0.46 4.26
C GLY A 116 12.20 -0.78 3.97
N SER A 117 11.80 -1.51 5.01
CA SER A 117 10.80 -2.57 4.86
C SER A 117 9.41 -1.98 4.60
N ALA A 118 8.49 -2.78 4.06
CA ALA A 118 7.10 -2.35 3.88
C ALA A 118 6.48 -1.80 5.17
N GLU A 119 6.78 -2.45 6.31
CA GLU A 119 6.33 -2.03 7.62
C GLU A 119 6.93 -0.68 8.05
N ASP A 120 8.23 -0.47 7.83
CA ASP A 120 8.88 0.82 8.16
C ASP A 120 8.29 1.96 7.35
N LEU A 121 8.08 1.77 6.04
CA LEU A 121 7.47 2.80 5.19
C LEU A 121 6.03 3.11 5.61
N TYR A 122 5.28 2.10 6.03
CA TYR A 122 3.89 2.27 6.43
C TYR A 122 3.75 2.96 7.80
N LYS A 123 4.51 2.47 8.79
CA LYS A 123 4.39 2.88 10.20
C LYS A 123 5.27 4.06 10.58
N ARG A 124 6.38 4.26 9.88
CA ARG A 124 7.39 5.29 10.18
C ARG A 124 7.84 6.01 8.90
N PRO A 125 6.92 6.66 8.17
CA PRO A 125 7.29 7.47 7.03
C PRO A 125 8.13 8.68 7.49
N VAL A 126 9.19 9.01 6.75
CA VAL A 126 10.12 10.10 7.10
C VAL A 126 9.67 11.48 6.61
N SER A 127 8.64 11.54 5.77
CA SER A 127 8.11 12.79 5.23
C SER A 127 6.62 12.69 4.97
N ARG A 128 5.96 13.85 4.89
CA ARG A 128 4.56 13.95 4.47
C ARG A 128 4.30 13.26 3.13
N PHE A 129 5.23 13.38 2.18
CA PHE A 129 5.13 12.72 0.90
C PHE A 129 5.05 11.20 1.06
N VAL A 130 5.99 10.59 1.79
CA VAL A 130 5.99 9.12 1.97
C VAL A 130 4.74 8.68 2.74
N ALA A 131 4.31 9.43 3.77
CA ALA A 131 3.10 9.13 4.53
C ALA A 131 1.85 9.11 3.64
N GLY A 132 1.71 10.09 2.74
CA GLY A 132 0.58 10.19 1.82
C GLY A 132 0.70 9.31 0.58
N PHE A 133 1.92 8.91 0.21
CA PHE A 133 2.19 8.04 -0.94
C PHE A 133 2.05 6.57 -0.59
N ILE A 134 2.32 6.16 0.65
CA ILE A 134 2.25 4.76 1.09
C ILE A 134 0.97 4.55 1.88
N GLY A 135 -0.06 4.01 1.25
CA GLY A 135 -1.39 3.82 1.83
C GLY A 135 -2.16 5.12 2.02
N LYS A 136 -3.37 5.01 2.57
CA LYS A 136 -4.18 6.18 2.93
C LYS A 136 -3.69 6.78 4.25
N CYS A 137 -3.74 8.10 4.40
CA CYS A 137 -3.32 8.79 5.62
C CYS A 137 -4.16 10.05 5.84
N ASN A 138 -4.51 10.32 7.09
CA ASN A 138 -5.05 11.61 7.50
C ASN A 138 -3.92 12.55 7.91
N PHE A 139 -4.13 13.84 7.71
CA PHE A 139 -3.22 14.90 8.12
C PHE A 139 -4.01 15.94 8.88
N ILE A 140 -3.61 16.21 10.12
CA ILE A 140 -4.12 17.29 10.96
C ILE A 140 -3.03 18.33 11.04
N GLU A 141 -3.31 19.53 10.53
CA GLU A 141 -2.34 20.61 10.51
C GLU A 141 -2.23 21.24 11.90
N GLY A 142 -1.03 21.67 12.28
CA GLY A 142 -0.82 22.25 13.60
C GLY A 142 0.65 22.45 13.93
N ARG A 143 0.98 22.19 15.20
CA ARG A 143 2.35 22.30 15.69
C ARG A 143 2.62 21.39 16.88
N VAL A 144 3.85 20.89 16.95
CA VAL A 144 4.37 20.26 18.16
C VAL A 144 4.67 21.34 19.19
N THR A 145 4.11 21.20 20.38
CA THR A 145 4.23 22.19 21.48
C THR A 145 5.15 21.72 22.60
N ALA A 146 5.32 20.41 22.75
CA ALA A 146 6.23 19.75 23.68
C ALA A 146 6.39 18.28 23.24
N PRO A 147 7.35 17.52 23.82
CA PRO A 147 7.47 16.08 23.55
C PRO A 147 6.13 15.34 23.74
N GLY A 148 5.67 14.67 22.69
CA GLY A 148 4.42 13.91 22.67
C GLY A 148 3.14 14.75 22.72
N ARG A 149 3.22 16.09 22.55
CA ARG A 149 2.07 17.01 22.53
C ARG A 149 1.99 17.79 21.23
N PHE A 150 0.78 17.87 20.68
CA PHE A 150 0.49 18.51 19.42
C PHE A 150 -0.75 19.40 19.55
N ALA A 151 -0.61 20.67 19.19
CA ALA A 151 -1.73 21.60 19.09
C ALA A 151 -2.19 21.69 17.64
N ALA A 152 -3.38 21.16 17.35
CA ALA A 152 -3.98 21.25 16.03
C ALA A 152 -4.37 22.71 15.72
N ALA A 153 -4.32 23.08 14.45
CA ALA A 153 -4.77 24.40 13.98
C ALA A 153 -6.25 24.64 14.29
N GLY A 154 -7.05 23.57 14.38
CA GLY A 154 -8.44 23.59 14.84
C GLY A 154 -8.65 23.79 16.34
N GLY A 155 -7.57 23.93 17.13
CA GLY A 155 -7.61 24.17 18.59
C GLY A 155 -7.69 22.92 19.46
N ALA A 156 -7.64 21.71 18.86
CA ALA A 156 -7.58 20.46 19.62
C ALA A 156 -6.15 20.19 20.13
N GLU A 157 -6.06 19.79 21.40
CA GLU A 157 -4.82 19.28 21.99
C GLU A 157 -4.77 17.77 21.83
N LEU A 158 -3.76 17.29 21.12
CA LEU A 158 -3.56 15.89 20.75
C LEU A 158 -2.20 15.41 21.26
N ARG A 159 -2.02 14.09 21.27
CA ARG A 159 -0.82 13.39 21.66
C ARG A 159 -0.34 12.44 20.57
N PHE A 160 0.96 12.19 20.58
CA PHE A 160 1.59 11.20 19.72
C PHE A 160 2.70 10.49 20.49
N ALA A 161 2.99 9.26 20.12
CA ALA A 161 4.14 8.53 20.63
C ALA A 161 5.41 8.92 19.87
N GLY A 162 6.51 9.13 20.60
CA GLY A 162 7.82 9.40 20.03
C GLY A 162 8.32 10.82 20.24
N GLN A 163 9.36 11.18 19.48
CA GLN A 163 10.03 12.47 19.57
C GLN A 163 9.95 13.18 18.23
N HIS A 164 9.62 14.47 18.27
CA HIS A 164 9.63 15.36 17.12
C HIS A 164 10.09 16.73 17.60
N ALA A 165 10.77 17.50 16.74
CA ALA A 165 11.13 18.87 17.07
C ALA A 165 9.87 19.72 17.27
N GLU A 166 9.93 20.67 18.20
CA GLU A 166 8.88 21.67 18.36
C GLU A 166 8.81 22.58 17.14
N GLY A 167 7.60 22.93 16.71
CA GLY A 167 7.39 23.73 15.51
C GLY A 167 6.17 23.31 14.70
N PRO A 168 5.89 24.00 13.59
CA PRO A 168 4.85 23.61 12.64
C PRO A 168 5.09 22.19 12.14
N ALA A 169 4.04 21.39 12.13
CA ALA A 169 4.08 19.99 11.67
C ALA A 169 2.66 19.50 11.41
N ALA A 170 2.53 18.32 10.82
CA ALA A 170 1.26 17.62 10.66
C ALA A 170 1.22 16.34 11.49
N LEU A 171 0.18 16.18 12.30
CA LEU A 171 -0.11 14.92 12.97
C LEU A 171 -0.87 14.00 12.03
N CYS A 172 -0.36 12.79 11.89
CA CYS A 172 -0.80 11.83 10.89
C CYS A 172 -1.29 10.54 11.56
N PHE A 173 -2.39 10.00 11.07
CA PHE A 173 -2.86 8.68 11.47
C PHE A 173 -3.50 7.96 10.29
N ARG A 174 -3.43 6.63 10.30
CA ARG A 174 -4.00 5.79 9.25
C ARG A 174 -5.51 5.62 9.47
N PRO A 175 -6.35 5.59 8.41
CA PRO A 175 -7.79 5.45 8.56
C PRO A 175 -8.24 4.26 9.41
N GLU A 176 -7.54 3.13 9.34
CA GLU A 176 -7.84 1.90 10.08
C GLU A 176 -7.41 1.92 11.56
N HIS A 177 -6.66 2.94 11.98
CA HIS A 177 -6.26 3.13 13.38
C HIS A 177 -7.27 3.97 14.18
N ALA A 178 -8.23 4.58 13.49
CA ALA A 178 -9.25 5.40 14.11
C ALA A 178 -10.53 4.60 14.36
N VAL A 179 -11.16 4.86 15.50
CA VAL A 179 -12.45 4.30 15.90
C VAL A 179 -13.50 5.39 15.78
N VAL A 180 -14.65 5.01 15.24
CA VAL A 180 -15.85 5.86 15.19
C VAL A 180 -16.75 5.46 16.35
N ASP A 181 -16.89 6.33 17.35
CA ASP A 181 -17.73 6.08 18.51
C ASP A 181 -19.08 6.81 18.36
N PRO A 182 -20.21 6.09 18.32
CA PRO A 182 -21.55 6.68 18.37
C PRO A 182 -21.86 7.08 19.83
N GLY A 183 -21.19 8.13 20.32
CA GLY A 183 -21.40 8.67 21.65
C GLY A 183 -20.34 9.70 22.03
N ALA A 184 -20.76 10.82 22.63
CA ALA A 184 -19.90 11.94 23.02
C ALA A 184 -18.97 11.65 24.23
N ALA A 185 -18.70 10.38 24.54
CA ALA A 185 -17.74 10.03 25.58
C ALA A 185 -16.34 10.18 24.98
N ALA A 186 -15.63 11.23 25.39
CA ALA A 186 -14.23 11.44 25.03
C ALA A 186 -13.39 10.23 25.46
N ALA A 187 -13.15 9.31 24.52
CA ALA A 187 -12.41 8.10 24.77
C ALA A 187 -10.94 8.31 24.39
N GLY A 188 -10.13 8.67 25.37
CA GLY A 188 -8.66 8.65 25.28
C GLY A 188 -7.99 9.98 24.93
N ASP A 189 -6.66 9.93 24.86
CA ASP A 189 -5.78 11.09 24.69
C ASP A 189 -5.99 11.86 23.36
N ASN A 190 -6.57 11.22 22.32
CA ASN A 190 -6.89 11.84 21.03
C ASN A 190 -8.34 11.60 20.63
N GLY A 191 -9.16 12.66 20.65
CA GLY A 191 -10.54 12.61 20.20
C GLY A 191 -10.93 13.89 19.46
N LEU A 192 -11.62 13.75 18.33
CA LEU A 192 -12.12 14.87 17.53
C LEU A 192 -13.61 14.74 17.28
N ALA A 193 -14.34 15.82 17.56
CA ALA A 193 -15.73 15.95 17.15
C ALA A 193 -15.80 16.19 15.64
N VAL A 194 -16.59 15.36 14.94
CA VAL A 194 -16.70 15.34 13.48
C VAL A 194 -18.15 15.18 13.04
N SER A 195 -18.44 15.56 11.80
CA SER A 195 -19.70 15.26 11.12
C SER A 195 -19.47 14.32 9.94
N VAL A 196 -20.37 13.36 9.74
CA VAL A 196 -20.32 12.43 8.62
C VAL A 196 -20.65 13.14 7.31
N LYS A 197 -19.70 13.18 6.38
CA LYS A 197 -19.90 13.72 5.03
C LYS A 197 -20.41 12.67 4.07
N SER A 198 -19.84 11.47 4.10
CA SER A 198 -20.28 10.33 3.29
C SER A 198 -19.85 9.02 3.94
N VAL A 199 -20.56 7.94 3.58
CA VAL A 199 -20.25 6.58 4.03
C VAL A 199 -20.25 5.65 2.84
N THR A 200 -19.17 4.89 2.67
CA THR A 200 -19.00 3.95 1.56
C THR A 200 -18.77 2.55 2.12
N TYR A 201 -19.65 1.61 1.76
CA TYR A 201 -19.48 0.20 2.08
C TYR A 201 -18.58 -0.49 1.05
N LEU A 202 -17.46 -1.05 1.49
CA LEU A 202 -16.47 -1.71 0.64
C LEU A 202 -16.43 -3.24 0.82
N GLY A 203 -17.40 -3.82 1.55
CA GLY A 203 -17.39 -5.23 1.91
C GLY A 203 -16.84 -5.43 3.33
N PRO A 204 -15.57 -5.84 3.51
CA PRO A 204 -15.01 -6.10 4.84
C PRO A 204 -14.80 -4.82 5.67
N ALA A 205 -14.81 -3.65 5.03
CA ALA A 205 -14.67 -2.35 5.67
C ALA A 205 -15.76 -1.37 5.21
N THR A 206 -16.04 -0.40 6.07
CA THR A 206 -16.87 0.77 5.80
C THR A 206 -15.99 2.01 5.96
N GLU A 207 -15.88 2.78 4.88
CA GLU A 207 -15.12 4.03 4.88
C GLU A 207 -16.05 5.21 5.19
N TYR A 208 -15.63 6.03 6.15
CA TYR A 208 -16.30 7.25 6.55
C TYR A 208 -15.46 8.43 6.10
N GLU A 209 -16.03 9.28 5.24
CA GLU A 209 -15.51 10.63 5.05
C GLU A 209 -16.13 11.53 6.10
N LEU A 210 -15.29 12.16 6.91
CA LEU A 210 -15.66 12.95 8.08
C LEU A 210 -15.12 14.37 7.91
N VAL A 211 -15.81 15.34 8.51
CA VAL A 211 -15.35 16.73 8.56
C VAL A 211 -15.28 17.16 10.02
N SER A 212 -14.11 17.62 10.47
CA SER A 212 -13.94 18.16 11.82
C SER A 212 -14.67 19.49 12.00
N GLY A 213 -14.88 19.92 13.25
CA GLY A 213 -15.41 21.26 13.54
C GLY A 213 -14.57 22.41 12.98
N SER A 214 -13.27 22.18 12.74
CA SER A 214 -12.32 23.10 12.11
C SER A 214 -12.32 23.04 10.57
N GLY A 215 -13.04 22.10 9.95
CA GLY A 215 -13.16 21.96 8.50
C GLY A 215 -12.16 21.02 7.84
N GLU A 216 -11.36 20.28 8.61
CA GLU A 216 -10.45 19.27 8.09
C GLU A 216 -11.23 18.03 7.62
N ASN A 217 -10.88 17.49 6.44
CA ASN A 217 -11.45 16.23 5.97
C ASN A 217 -10.62 15.07 6.52
N LEU A 218 -11.30 14.10 7.13
CA LEU A 218 -10.72 12.89 7.67
C LEU A 218 -11.37 11.68 7.00
N LEU A 219 -10.59 10.62 6.84
CA LEU A 219 -11.04 9.32 6.37
C LEU A 219 -10.82 8.29 7.47
N VAL A 220 -11.86 7.54 7.82
CA VAL A 220 -11.77 6.45 8.81
C VAL A 220 -12.26 5.16 8.16
N SER A 221 -11.54 4.06 8.38
CA SER A 221 -11.90 2.74 7.86
C SER A 221 -12.25 1.84 9.03
N ALA A 222 -13.56 1.61 9.23
CA ALA A 222 -14.06 0.75 10.28
C ALA A 222 -14.36 -0.65 9.73
N SER A 223 -14.08 -1.68 10.52
CA SER A 223 -14.47 -3.06 10.17
C SER A 223 -15.99 -3.19 10.08
N SER A 224 -16.48 -3.69 8.94
CA SER A 224 -17.92 -3.98 8.74
C SER A 224 -18.41 -5.12 9.63
N ALA A 225 -17.50 -5.94 10.18
CA ALA A 225 -17.83 -7.04 11.08
C ALA A 225 -18.21 -6.58 12.50
N SER A 226 -18.01 -5.30 12.83
CA SER A 226 -18.34 -4.74 14.14
C SER A 226 -19.85 -4.74 14.45
N GLY A 227 -20.72 -5.00 13.46
CA GLY A 227 -22.16 -5.14 13.63
C GLY A 227 -22.89 -3.84 14.01
N ALA A 228 -22.16 -2.74 14.18
CA ALA A 228 -22.72 -1.42 14.40
C ALA A 228 -23.39 -0.92 13.11
N ALA A 229 -24.61 -0.38 13.23
CA ALA A 229 -25.25 0.31 12.13
C ALA A 229 -24.39 1.51 11.71
N ALA A 230 -24.14 1.65 10.41
CA ALA A 230 -23.36 2.77 9.92
C ALA A 230 -24.09 4.09 10.21
N ALA A 231 -23.37 5.04 10.81
CA ALA A 231 -23.89 6.36 11.12
C ALA A 231 -24.29 7.10 9.83
N PRO A 232 -25.55 7.55 9.65
CA PRO A 232 -25.97 8.29 8.47
C PRO A 232 -25.18 9.58 8.22
N GLN A 233 -25.21 10.02 6.96
CA GLN A 233 -24.71 11.33 6.55
C GLN A 233 -25.32 12.46 7.39
N GLY A 234 -24.48 13.40 7.81
CA GLY A 234 -24.86 14.53 8.65
C GLY A 234 -24.84 14.24 10.16
N GLU A 235 -24.71 12.98 10.58
CA GLU A 235 -24.59 12.64 11.99
C GLU A 235 -23.29 13.20 12.60
N ARG A 236 -23.35 13.63 13.85
CA ARG A 236 -22.18 14.09 14.61
C ARG A 236 -21.67 12.95 15.48
N LEU A 237 -20.39 12.68 15.38
CA LEU A 237 -19.70 11.59 16.04
C LEU A 237 -18.40 12.09 16.66
N VAL A 238 -17.77 11.23 17.45
CA VAL A 238 -16.39 11.41 17.86
C VAL A 238 -15.56 10.35 17.15
N VAL A 239 -14.46 10.79 16.52
CA VAL A 239 -13.39 9.90 16.07
C VAL A 239 -12.27 9.93 17.10
N SER A 240 -11.80 8.76 17.50
CA SER A 240 -10.71 8.60 18.47
C SER A 240 -9.62 7.67 17.90
N TRP A 241 -8.39 7.86 18.34
CA TRP A 241 -7.26 6.97 18.03
C TRP A 241 -6.25 6.99 19.16
N ARG A 242 -5.30 6.05 19.18
CA ARG A 242 -4.30 6.01 20.24
C ARG A 242 -3.06 6.83 19.88
N PRO A 243 -2.35 7.43 20.84
CA PRO A 243 -1.10 8.14 20.57
C PRO A 243 -0.03 7.27 19.90
N GLU A 244 -0.01 5.96 20.17
CA GLU A 244 0.89 5.00 19.52
C GLU A 244 0.55 4.69 18.06
N ASP A 245 -0.68 4.99 17.63
CA ASP A 245 -1.18 4.69 16.29
C ASP A 245 -1.13 5.92 15.35
N CYS A 246 -0.56 7.03 15.82
CA CYS A 246 -0.26 8.22 15.04
C CYS A 246 1.24 8.57 15.06
N PHE A 247 1.67 9.38 14.10
CA PHE A 247 3.02 9.89 13.97
C PHE A 247 3.00 11.34 13.49
N VAL A 248 4.13 12.04 13.58
CA VAL A 248 4.25 13.45 13.17
C VAL A 248 5.26 13.56 12.04
N VAL A 249 4.96 14.41 11.06
CA VAL A 249 5.84 14.76 9.94
C VAL A 249 5.86 16.27 9.74
N ASP A 250 6.94 16.78 9.19
CA ASP A 250 7.07 18.17 8.73
C ASP A 250 6.15 18.48 7.52
#